data_AF-A0A517M1H0-F1
#
_entry.id   AF-A0A517M1H0-F1
#
_cell.length_a   1.000
_cell.length_b   1.000
_cell.length_c   1.000
_cell.angle_alpha   90.00
_cell.angle_beta   90.00
_cell.angle_gamma   90.00
#
_symmetry.space_group_name_H-M   'P 1'
#
loop_
_entity.id
_entity.type
_entity.pdbx_description
1 polymer ?
#
loop_
_entity_poly.entity_id
_entity_poly.type
_entity_poly.pdbx_seq_one_letter_code
_entity_poly.pdbx_strand_id
1 'polypeptide(L)'
;MVLSRQEARFFVACLVDSTRDLGVDLPEGRTGRPVRYAAFDANAIIFVRHHRPLIRNPSSLQHDRKPHRNREHEDHRFKLSLYSVCSAWNFFGCHSGLAADSSQTLRVLCYNIHYGQGNDGVYDLERLARVIVAAKPDLVALQELDVMVERSGRVHQAQRLAELTGLAVRMGPTQHYQGGLFGNAVLTRMPIEDVQIHPLPYTPATESLTTYPRGAISVVVQCTNGRPLRFVSTHFQHNVPGDRVAEAEAINRLFGTDNVPTVLAGDMNSVPGSEPIEILGNRWNNAIDLAASPTAPAKKPTSRIDYIFYRGGGLKMVESRVVDESMASDHRPVLAVFKLAN
;
A
#
# COMPACT_ATOMS: atom_id res chain seq x y z
N MET A 1 12.97 12.10 -6.47
CA MET A 1 11.78 11.22 -6.56
C MET A 1 12.21 9.94 -7.25
N VAL A 2 12.15 8.79 -6.58
CA VAL A 2 12.50 7.49 -7.17
C VAL A 2 11.22 6.67 -7.20
N LEU A 3 10.56 6.62 -8.36
CA LEU A 3 9.45 5.71 -8.60
C LEU A 3 10.01 4.29 -8.66
N SER A 4 9.33 3.34 -8.04
CA SER A 4 9.58 1.92 -8.22
C SER A 4 9.37 1.51 -9.68
N ARG A 5 9.99 0.40 -10.09
CA ARG A 5 9.92 -0.11 -11.47
C ARG A 5 8.48 -0.45 -11.93
N GLN A 6 7.55 -0.70 -11.01
CA GLN A 6 6.14 -0.95 -11.33
C GLN A 6 5.33 0.35 -11.44
N GLU A 7 5.58 1.34 -10.58
CA GLU A 7 4.97 2.68 -10.70
C GLU A 7 5.31 3.32 -12.06
N ALA A 8 6.54 3.13 -12.55
CA ALA A 8 6.95 3.57 -13.87
C ALA A 8 6.28 2.80 -15.03
N ARG A 9 5.98 1.50 -14.87
CA ARG A 9 5.30 0.68 -15.90
C ARG A 9 3.83 1.05 -16.05
N PHE A 10 3.15 1.33 -14.93
CA PHE A 10 1.78 1.84 -14.96
C PHE A 10 1.72 3.24 -15.58
N PHE A 11 2.72 4.09 -15.29
CA PHE A 11 2.87 5.42 -15.90
C PHE A 11 2.88 5.37 -17.43
N VAL A 12 3.55 4.37 -18.03
CA VAL A 12 3.62 4.19 -19.49
C VAL A 12 2.30 3.65 -20.05
N ALA A 13 1.61 2.73 -19.36
CA ALA A 13 0.33 2.19 -19.83
C ALA A 13 -0.79 3.25 -19.86
N CYS A 14 -0.84 4.14 -18.86
CA CYS A 14 -1.79 5.27 -18.84
C CYS A 14 -1.46 6.36 -19.87
N LEU A 15 -0.17 6.53 -20.22
CA LEU A 15 0.25 7.50 -21.24
C LEU A 15 -0.34 7.18 -22.63
N VAL A 16 -0.44 5.89 -22.97
CA VAL A 16 -0.96 5.46 -24.28
C VAL A 16 -2.45 5.79 -24.44
N ASP A 17 -3.24 5.77 -23.37
CA ASP A 17 -4.67 6.10 -23.43
C ASP A 17 -4.91 7.63 -23.49
N SER A 18 -4.16 8.42 -22.72
CA SER A 18 -4.35 9.89 -22.64
C SER A 18 -3.97 10.65 -23.92
N THR A 19 -3.16 10.06 -24.80
CA THR A 19 -2.78 10.69 -26.09
C THR A 19 -3.88 10.61 -27.15
N ARG A 20 -4.97 9.87 -26.91
CA ARG A 20 -6.14 9.86 -27.80
C ARG A 20 -7.16 10.97 -27.49
N ASP A 21 -7.19 11.46 -26.25
CA ASP A 21 -8.16 12.48 -25.80
C ASP A 21 -7.63 13.92 -25.85
N LEU A 22 -6.34 14.09 -26.06
CA LEU A 22 -5.74 15.41 -26.27
C LEU A 22 -5.35 15.50 -27.74
N GLY A 23 -6.22 16.12 -28.56
CA GLY A 23 -5.94 16.48 -29.96
C GLY A 23 -4.77 17.46 -30.07
N VAL A 24 -3.57 16.98 -29.74
CA VAL A 24 -2.31 17.72 -29.74
C VAL A 24 -1.55 17.22 -30.95
N ASP A 25 -1.57 18.01 -32.02
CA ASP A 25 -0.60 17.89 -33.10
C ASP A 25 0.79 18.15 -32.52
N LEU A 26 1.62 17.10 -32.49
CA LEU A 26 3.03 17.21 -32.12
C LEU A 26 3.79 17.87 -33.27
N PRO A 27 4.78 18.75 -32.99
CA PRO A 27 5.42 19.56 -34.02
C PRO A 27 6.20 18.71 -35.02
N GLU A 28 6.01 19.00 -36.31
CA GLU A 28 6.76 18.41 -37.41
C GLU A 28 8.27 18.61 -37.20
N GLY A 29 8.99 17.48 -37.15
CA GLY A 29 10.45 17.50 -37.13
C GLY A 29 11.00 18.12 -38.41
N ARG A 30 11.91 19.09 -38.27
CA ARG A 30 12.68 19.69 -39.36
C ARG A 30 13.63 18.68 -40.01
N THR A 31 13.10 17.74 -40.78
CA THR A 31 13.75 17.05 -41.90
C THR A 31 12.64 16.29 -42.63
N GLY A 32 12.30 16.67 -43.86
CA GLY A 32 11.19 16.12 -44.64
C GLY A 32 11.34 14.64 -45.03
N ARG A 33 11.34 13.73 -44.05
CA ARG A 33 11.20 12.28 -44.23
C ARG A 33 10.13 11.76 -43.27
N PRO A 34 9.22 10.89 -43.73
CA PRO A 34 8.18 10.33 -42.87
C PRO A 34 8.81 9.43 -41.80
N VAL A 35 8.56 9.75 -40.53
CA VAL A 35 8.90 8.89 -39.40
C VAL A 35 7.80 7.84 -39.27
N ARG A 36 8.10 6.59 -39.61
CA ARG A 36 7.21 5.46 -39.33
C ARG A 36 7.44 5.00 -37.88
N TYR A 37 6.46 5.19 -37.02
CA TYR A 37 6.44 4.55 -35.70
C TYR A 37 5.80 3.16 -35.85
N ALA A 38 6.62 2.11 -35.71
CA ALA A 38 6.13 0.75 -35.65
C ALA A 38 5.41 0.53 -34.31
N ALA A 39 4.24 -0.12 -34.37
CA ALA A 39 3.54 -0.61 -33.20
C ALA A 39 4.48 -1.51 -32.39
N PHE A 40 4.72 -1.16 -31.13
CA PHE A 40 5.51 -2.00 -30.23
C PHE A 40 4.67 -3.15 -29.73
N ASP A 41 5.01 -4.34 -30.20
CA ASP A 41 4.48 -5.63 -29.77
C ASP A 41 4.90 -5.92 -28.31
N ALA A 42 3.97 -6.40 -27.49
CA ALA A 42 4.06 -6.43 -26.03
C ALA A 42 4.99 -7.51 -25.44
N ASN A 43 5.89 -8.11 -26.24
CA ASN A 43 6.66 -9.30 -25.85
C ASN A 43 8.18 -9.23 -26.08
N ALA A 44 8.80 -8.04 -26.00
CA ALA A 44 10.26 -7.92 -26.07
C ALA A 44 10.89 -7.52 -24.72
N ILE A 45 11.45 -8.52 -24.03
CA ILE A 45 12.21 -8.40 -22.79
C ILE A 45 13.66 -7.98 -23.11
N ILE A 46 14.16 -6.91 -22.50
CA ILE A 46 15.61 -6.64 -22.40
C ILE A 46 15.98 -6.49 -20.92
N PHE A 47 16.80 -7.42 -20.42
CA PHE A 47 17.40 -7.35 -19.09
C PHE A 47 18.72 -6.57 -19.13
N VAL A 48 18.85 -5.56 -18.28
CA VAL A 48 20.16 -5.02 -17.90
C VAL A 48 20.45 -5.47 -16.46
N ARG A 49 21.31 -6.48 -16.30
CA ARG A 49 21.91 -6.84 -15.01
C ARG A 49 22.90 -5.74 -14.59
N HIS A 50 22.72 -5.16 -13.41
CA HIS A 50 23.78 -4.38 -12.77
C HIS A 50 24.80 -5.35 -12.16
N HIS A 51 25.95 -5.51 -12.81
CA HIS A 51 27.13 -6.09 -12.17
C HIS A 51 27.83 -4.99 -11.36
N ARG A 52 28.03 -5.23 -10.06
CA ARG A 52 28.94 -4.45 -9.22
C ARG A 52 30.36 -4.51 -9.80
N PRO A 53 31.12 -3.41 -9.87
CA PRO A 53 32.53 -3.50 -10.23
C PRO A 53 33.32 -4.15 -9.10
N LEU A 54 33.93 -5.30 -9.40
CA LEU A 54 35.01 -5.88 -8.61
C LEU A 54 36.29 -5.09 -8.91
N ILE A 55 36.80 -4.36 -7.92
CA ILE A 55 38.15 -3.78 -7.97
C ILE A 55 39.13 -4.95 -7.88
N ARG A 56 39.84 -5.24 -8.99
CA ARG A 56 40.99 -6.14 -9.02
C ARG A 56 42.27 -5.30 -8.93
N ASN A 57 43.08 -5.58 -7.91
CA ASN A 57 44.47 -5.17 -7.83
C ASN A 57 45.31 -5.98 -8.82
N PRO A 58 46.20 -5.37 -9.62
CA PRO A 58 47.32 -6.06 -10.22
C PRO A 58 48.57 -6.00 -9.33
N SER A 59 49.28 -7.11 -9.37
CA SER A 59 50.44 -7.55 -8.62
C SER A 59 51.76 -6.81 -8.90
N SER A 60 52.58 -6.73 -7.83
CA SER A 60 54.04 -6.95 -7.77
C SER A 60 54.97 -6.36 -8.83
N LEU A 61 55.92 -5.51 -8.38
CA LEU A 61 57.30 -5.48 -8.86
C LEU A 61 58.23 -5.11 -7.68
N GLN A 62 59.29 -5.90 -7.52
CA GLN A 62 60.38 -5.78 -6.54
C GLN A 62 61.51 -4.85 -7.02
N HIS A 63 62.44 -4.56 -6.09
CA HIS A 63 63.75 -3.85 -6.19
C HIS A 63 63.69 -2.31 -6.04
N ASP A 64 64.58 -1.62 -5.30
CA ASP A 64 65.82 -1.97 -4.57
C ASP A 64 66.19 -0.83 -3.57
N ARG A 65 66.96 -1.15 -2.52
CA ARG A 65 67.92 -0.29 -1.74
C ARG A 65 67.47 0.80 -0.71
N LYS A 66 67.70 0.43 0.56
CA LYS A 66 68.19 1.12 1.80
C LYS A 66 68.83 2.53 1.71
N PRO A 67 69.18 3.20 2.85
CA PRO A 67 68.60 3.24 4.23
C PRO A 67 68.55 4.66 4.86
N HIS A 68 67.88 4.86 6.01
CA HIS A 68 68.42 5.73 7.09
C HIS A 68 67.70 5.52 8.46
N ARG A 69 68.56 5.31 9.49
CA ARG A 69 68.48 5.55 10.96
C ARG A 69 67.28 6.38 11.47
N ASN A 70 66.75 6.30 12.70
CA ASN A 70 67.12 5.80 14.04
C ASN A 70 65.86 6.10 14.92
N ARG A 71 65.35 5.29 15.87
CA ARG A 71 65.62 5.27 17.33
C ARG A 71 64.34 4.68 17.96
N GLU A 72 64.37 3.53 18.65
CA GLU A 72 64.63 3.29 20.08
C GLU A 72 63.36 3.18 20.96
N HIS A 73 63.47 2.26 21.95
CA HIS A 73 62.62 1.93 23.12
C HIS A 73 61.40 1.01 22.91
N GLU A 74 61.54 -0.31 23.18
CA GLU A 74 61.46 -1.02 24.49
C GLU A 74 59.98 -1.24 24.90
N ASP A 75 59.36 -2.41 24.77
CA ASP A 75 59.66 -3.80 25.17
C ASP A 75 59.44 -4.06 26.67
N HIS A 76 58.21 -4.46 27.04
CA HIS A 76 57.93 -5.16 28.30
C HIS A 76 56.90 -6.27 28.10
N ARG A 77 57.41 -7.51 28.10
CA ARG A 77 56.67 -8.76 28.33
C ARG A 77 56.38 -8.91 29.82
N PHE A 78 55.19 -9.38 30.18
CA PHE A 78 54.98 -10.20 31.37
C PHE A 78 54.07 -11.38 31.04
N LYS A 79 54.58 -12.60 31.27
CA LYS A 79 53.82 -13.84 31.36
C LYS A 79 53.29 -13.97 32.79
N LEU A 80 52.11 -14.57 32.99
CA LEU A 80 51.92 -15.63 33.99
C LEU A 80 50.62 -16.42 33.73
N SER A 81 50.59 -17.61 34.31
CA SER A 81 49.80 -18.80 33.95
C SER A 81 48.69 -19.10 34.98
N LEU A 82 47.62 -19.74 34.49
CA LEU A 82 46.58 -20.61 35.11
C LEU A 82 46.07 -20.31 36.53
N TYR A 83 44.75 -20.27 36.69
CA TYR A 83 44.00 -21.17 37.58
C TYR A 83 42.57 -21.39 37.06
N SER A 84 42.16 -22.66 37.04
CA SER A 84 40.82 -23.15 36.75
C SER A 84 39.96 -23.07 38.02
N VAL A 85 38.73 -22.55 37.93
CA VAL A 85 37.69 -22.77 38.94
C VAL A 85 36.37 -23.06 38.23
N CYS A 86 36.05 -24.34 38.15
CA CYS A 86 34.69 -24.82 37.94
C CYS A 86 33.81 -24.33 39.09
N SER A 87 32.76 -23.57 38.78
CA SER A 87 31.66 -23.31 39.70
C SER A 87 30.36 -23.67 38.99
N ALA A 88 29.93 -24.92 39.15
CA ALA A 88 28.59 -25.35 38.80
C ALA A 88 27.61 -24.68 39.77
N TRP A 89 26.87 -23.68 39.27
CA TRP A 89 25.69 -23.17 39.97
C TRP A 89 24.46 -23.77 39.30
N ASN A 90 23.97 -24.84 39.91
CA ASN A 90 22.61 -25.33 39.72
C ASN A 90 21.63 -24.26 40.21
N PHE A 91 21.21 -23.35 39.33
CA PHE A 91 19.95 -22.67 39.50
C PHE A 91 18.88 -23.51 38.79
N PHE A 92 18.19 -24.35 39.56
CA PHE A 92 16.83 -24.77 39.24
C PHE A 92 15.92 -23.53 39.34
N GLY A 93 16.03 -22.65 38.34
CA GLY A 93 15.04 -21.61 38.10
C GLY A 93 13.86 -22.27 37.41
N CYS A 94 12.85 -22.62 38.19
CA CYS A 94 11.52 -22.94 37.70
C CYS A 94 11.03 -21.73 36.88
N HIS A 95 11.29 -21.73 35.57
CA HIS A 95 10.63 -20.83 34.64
C HIS A 95 9.23 -21.41 34.46
N SER A 96 8.36 -21.13 35.43
CA SER A 96 6.93 -21.13 35.20
C SER A 96 6.69 -20.11 34.10
N GLY A 97 6.65 -20.64 32.87
CA GLY A 97 6.29 -19.92 31.66
C GLY A 97 4.87 -19.41 31.82
N LEU A 98 4.74 -18.21 32.38
CA LEU A 98 3.68 -17.30 31.97
C LEU A 98 4.12 -16.81 30.60
N ALA A 99 3.90 -17.64 29.58
CA ALA A 99 3.74 -17.14 28.22
C ALA A 99 2.58 -16.16 28.31
N ALA A 100 2.90 -14.88 28.48
CA ALA A 100 1.94 -13.83 28.29
C ALA A 100 1.37 -14.08 26.89
N ASP A 101 0.10 -14.44 26.82
CA ASP A 101 -0.70 -14.42 25.60
C ASP A 101 -0.82 -12.95 25.17
N SER A 102 0.31 -12.39 24.73
CA SER A 102 0.38 -11.09 24.11
C SER A 102 -0.06 -11.27 22.67
N SER A 103 -1.30 -11.73 22.48
CA SER A 103 -1.91 -11.85 21.17
C SER A 103 -1.77 -10.50 20.49
N GLN A 104 -0.84 -10.41 19.54
CA GLN A 104 -0.52 -9.17 18.85
C GLN A 104 -1.79 -8.71 18.13
N THR A 105 -2.15 -7.44 18.28
CA THR A 105 -3.33 -6.90 17.61
C THR A 105 -2.93 -6.15 16.35
N LEU A 106 -3.78 -6.25 15.33
CA LEU A 106 -3.69 -5.53 14.07
C LEU A 106 -4.94 -4.68 13.91
N ARG A 107 -4.77 -3.36 13.81
CA ARG A 107 -5.86 -2.39 13.65
C ARG A 107 -5.94 -1.93 12.19
N VAL A 108 -7.03 -2.23 11.52
CA VAL A 108 -7.25 -1.90 10.11
C VAL A 108 -8.33 -0.83 10.00
N LEU A 109 -8.03 0.27 9.30
CA LEU A 109 -8.97 1.35 9.01
C LEU A 109 -9.27 1.40 7.51
N CYS A 110 -10.55 1.44 7.15
CA CYS A 110 -11.02 1.75 5.80
C CYS A 110 -11.62 3.15 5.79
N TYR A 111 -11.20 4.00 4.85
CA TYR A 111 -11.70 5.37 4.80
C TYR A 111 -11.67 5.99 3.40
N ASN A 112 -12.84 6.16 2.80
CA ASN A 112 -13.02 7.06 1.66
C ASN A 112 -12.93 8.52 2.16
N ILE A 113 -11.95 9.28 1.65
CA ILE A 113 -11.62 10.61 2.16
C ILE A 113 -12.23 11.76 1.36
N HIS A 114 -12.99 11.46 0.30
CA HIS A 114 -13.65 12.46 -0.55
C HIS A 114 -12.71 13.60 -0.93
N TYR A 115 -11.52 13.23 -1.43
CA TYR A 115 -10.41 14.12 -1.80
C TYR A 115 -10.08 15.22 -0.77
N GLY A 116 -10.38 15.04 0.51
CA GLY A 116 -10.11 16.05 1.54
C GLY A 116 -11.24 17.03 1.83
N GLN A 117 -12.35 16.98 1.08
CA GLN A 117 -13.49 17.86 1.31
C GLN A 117 -14.46 17.26 2.33
N GLY A 118 -14.64 17.96 3.45
CA GLY A 118 -15.62 17.56 4.46
C GLY A 118 -17.05 17.95 4.10
N ASN A 119 -17.99 17.55 4.97
CA ASN A 119 -19.42 17.82 4.79
C ASN A 119 -19.82 19.30 5.03
N ASP A 120 -18.86 20.16 5.34
CA ASP A 120 -18.96 21.62 5.35
C ASP A 120 -18.46 22.27 4.05
N GLY A 121 -18.02 21.47 3.07
CA GLY A 121 -17.42 21.95 1.84
C GLY A 121 -15.97 22.42 1.99
N VAL A 122 -15.38 22.28 3.17
CA VAL A 122 -14.01 22.73 3.45
C VAL A 122 -13.02 21.62 3.15
N TYR A 123 -12.01 21.94 2.33
CA TYR A 123 -10.84 21.11 2.11
C TYR A 123 -9.89 21.19 3.32
N ASP A 124 -9.68 20.07 4.03
CA ASP A 124 -8.83 20.02 5.23
C ASP A 124 -8.25 18.61 5.43
N LEU A 125 -6.98 18.42 5.02
CA LEU A 125 -6.27 17.15 5.19
C LEU A 125 -5.83 16.91 6.64
N GLU A 126 -5.55 17.97 7.39
CA GLU A 126 -5.20 17.91 8.80
C GLU A 126 -6.37 17.36 9.62
N ARG A 127 -7.62 17.68 9.27
CA ARG A 127 -8.83 17.11 9.86
C ARG A 127 -8.92 15.61 9.62
N LEU A 128 -8.70 15.15 8.39
CA LEU A 128 -8.65 13.72 8.09
C LEU A 128 -7.52 13.01 8.84
N ALA A 129 -6.33 13.61 8.89
CA ALA A 129 -5.20 13.06 9.61
C ALA A 129 -5.50 12.90 11.11
N ARG A 130 -6.20 13.85 11.74
CA ARG A 130 -6.65 13.73 13.15
C ARG A 130 -7.55 12.52 13.35
N VAL A 131 -8.49 12.26 12.44
CA VAL A 131 -9.37 11.07 12.48
C VAL A 131 -8.55 9.79 12.39
N ILE A 132 -7.62 9.72 11.42
CA ILE A 132 -6.74 8.56 11.22
C ILE A 132 -5.87 8.32 12.47
N VAL A 133 -5.20 9.34 12.99
CA VAL A 133 -4.33 9.24 14.17
C VAL A 133 -5.14 8.80 15.40
N ALA A 134 -6.33 9.34 15.61
CA ALA A 134 -7.20 8.97 16.73
C ALA A 134 -7.61 7.49 16.69
N ALA A 135 -7.79 6.92 15.50
CA ALA A 135 -8.10 5.49 15.33
C ALA A 135 -6.90 4.56 15.65
N LYS A 136 -5.68 5.10 15.71
CA LYS A 136 -4.41 4.36 15.93
C LYS A 136 -4.26 3.12 15.02
N PRO A 137 -4.39 3.26 13.69
CA PRO A 137 -4.37 2.12 12.77
C PRO A 137 -2.96 1.60 12.52
N ASP A 138 -2.84 0.30 12.28
CA ASP A 138 -1.67 -0.38 11.74
C ASP A 138 -1.63 -0.26 10.23
N LEU A 139 -2.81 -0.39 9.61
CA LEU A 139 -3.06 -0.35 8.18
C LEU A 139 -4.24 0.57 7.91
N VAL A 140 -4.14 1.39 6.86
CA VAL A 140 -5.22 2.26 6.40
C VAL A 140 -5.40 2.11 4.91
N ALA A 141 -6.59 1.71 4.48
CA ALA A 141 -7.02 1.74 3.09
C ALA A 141 -7.73 3.07 2.85
N LEU A 142 -7.14 3.93 2.01
CA LEU A 142 -7.74 5.19 1.61
C LEU A 142 -8.22 5.12 0.17
N GLN A 143 -9.37 5.74 -0.09
CA GLN A 143 -9.97 5.92 -1.42
C GLN A 143 -10.20 7.40 -1.70
N GLU A 144 -10.28 7.75 -2.99
CA GLU A 144 -10.52 9.10 -3.49
C GLU A 144 -9.44 10.12 -3.17
N LEU A 145 -8.18 9.76 -3.39
CA LEU A 145 -7.05 10.68 -3.20
C LEU A 145 -6.66 11.34 -4.51
N ASP A 146 -6.37 12.64 -4.41
CA ASP A 146 -5.74 13.43 -5.46
C ASP A 146 -4.20 13.47 -5.29
N VAL A 147 -3.50 13.51 -6.43
CA VAL A 147 -2.08 13.83 -6.53
C VAL A 147 -1.89 14.86 -7.63
N MET A 148 -1.52 16.08 -7.26
CA MET A 148 -1.28 17.19 -8.19
C MET A 148 -2.50 17.61 -9.04
N VAL A 149 -3.71 17.24 -8.59
CA VAL A 149 -5.00 17.60 -9.22
C VAL A 149 -5.34 19.05 -8.91
N GLU A 150 -5.93 19.77 -9.86
CA GLU A 150 -6.28 21.19 -9.71
C GLU A 150 -7.22 21.48 -8.53
N ARG A 151 -8.32 20.72 -8.36
CA ARG A 151 -9.30 20.95 -7.27
C ARG A 151 -8.73 20.88 -5.86
N SER A 152 -7.65 20.13 -5.67
CA SER A 152 -6.95 19.98 -4.38
C SER A 152 -5.75 20.94 -4.25
N GLY A 153 -5.69 21.99 -5.07
CA GLY A 153 -4.58 22.95 -5.05
C GLY A 153 -3.25 22.34 -5.49
N ARG A 154 -3.31 21.27 -6.29
CA ARG A 154 -2.16 20.46 -6.73
C ARG A 154 -1.35 19.87 -5.57
N VAL A 155 -2.00 19.53 -4.47
CA VAL A 155 -1.37 18.83 -3.35
C VAL A 155 -1.18 17.35 -3.68
N HIS A 156 -0.08 16.75 -3.22
CA HIS A 156 0.09 15.30 -3.20
C HIS A 156 -0.52 14.74 -1.91
N GLN A 157 -1.82 14.43 -1.90
CA GLN A 157 -2.56 14.14 -0.66
C GLN A 157 -2.04 12.91 0.08
N ALA A 158 -1.70 11.84 -0.64
CA ALA A 158 -1.15 10.62 -0.04
C ALA A 158 0.15 10.89 0.74
N GLN A 159 1.08 11.69 0.19
CA GLN A 159 2.31 12.08 0.88
C GLN A 159 2.01 13.01 2.06
N ARG A 160 1.11 13.98 1.89
CA ARG A 160 0.74 14.91 2.96
C ARG A 160 0.11 14.19 4.16
N LEU A 161 -0.77 13.22 3.92
CA LEU A 161 -1.36 12.39 4.97
C LEU A 161 -0.32 11.49 5.64
N ALA A 162 0.66 10.98 4.90
CA ALA A 162 1.79 10.23 5.47
C ALA A 162 2.60 11.08 6.46
N GLU A 163 2.93 12.32 6.10
CA GLU A 163 3.62 13.27 6.97
C GLU A 163 2.81 13.58 8.24
N LEU A 164 1.52 13.88 8.09
CA LEU A 164 0.64 14.25 9.19
C LEU A 164 0.35 13.10 10.16
N THR A 165 0.35 11.86 9.67
CA THR A 165 0.04 10.65 10.47
C THR A 165 1.29 9.92 10.96
N GLY A 166 2.46 10.19 10.37
CA GLY A 166 3.70 9.45 10.62
C GLY A 166 3.72 8.03 10.02
N LEU A 167 2.78 7.69 9.14
CA LEU A 167 2.69 6.37 8.51
C LEU A 167 3.39 6.38 7.14
N ALA A 168 4.01 5.26 6.76
CA ALA A 168 4.50 5.08 5.39
C ALA A 168 3.32 4.94 4.42
N VAL A 169 3.48 5.41 3.17
CA VAL A 169 2.39 5.40 2.17
C VAL A 169 2.80 4.80 0.83
N ARG A 170 1.88 4.11 0.17
CA ARG A 170 1.96 3.75 -1.25
C ARG A 170 0.66 4.11 -1.95
N MET A 171 0.79 4.64 -3.16
CA MET A 171 -0.32 5.09 -3.99
C MET A 171 -0.54 4.15 -5.16
N GLY A 172 -1.79 3.79 -5.40
CA GLY A 172 -2.27 3.11 -6.60
C GLY A 172 -3.16 4.07 -7.39
N PRO A 173 -2.59 4.90 -8.28
CA PRO A 173 -3.40 5.74 -9.16
C PRO A 173 -4.26 4.85 -10.05
N THR A 174 -5.50 5.26 -10.29
CA THR A 174 -6.43 4.58 -11.20
C THR A 174 -6.64 5.37 -12.48
N GLN A 175 -6.49 6.70 -12.44
CA GLN A 175 -6.68 7.56 -13.61
C GLN A 175 -5.90 8.87 -13.53
N HIS A 176 -5.79 9.54 -14.67
CA HIS A 176 -5.50 10.97 -14.72
C HIS A 176 -6.76 11.79 -14.42
N TYR A 177 -6.61 12.93 -13.75
CA TYR A 177 -7.71 13.83 -13.45
C TYR A 177 -7.21 15.26 -13.25
N GLN A 178 -7.77 16.24 -13.97
CA GLN A 178 -7.42 17.67 -13.93
C GLN A 178 -5.89 17.95 -13.86
N GLY A 179 -5.13 17.32 -14.76
CA GLY A 179 -3.67 17.47 -14.84
C GLY A 179 -2.87 16.79 -13.74
N GLY A 180 -3.51 15.99 -12.88
CA GLY A 180 -2.90 15.15 -11.86
C GLY A 180 -3.34 13.69 -11.95
N LEU A 181 -3.24 12.97 -10.83
CA LEU A 181 -3.67 11.58 -10.67
C LEU A 181 -4.72 11.46 -9.57
N PHE A 182 -5.61 10.49 -9.73
CA PHE A 182 -6.63 10.12 -8.76
C PHE A 182 -6.57 8.61 -8.49
N GLY A 183 -6.90 8.16 -7.27
CA GLY A 183 -7.00 6.72 -6.99
C GLY A 183 -7.01 6.37 -5.50
N ASN A 184 -6.40 5.22 -5.18
CA ASN A 184 -6.41 4.60 -3.86
C ASN A 184 -5.02 4.58 -3.24
N ALA A 185 -4.93 4.58 -1.91
CA ALA A 185 -3.66 4.48 -1.19
C ALA A 185 -3.72 3.48 -0.03
N VAL A 186 -2.54 3.04 0.39
CA VAL A 186 -2.32 2.29 1.62
C VAL A 186 -1.36 3.08 2.50
N LEU A 187 -1.76 3.34 3.75
CA LEU A 187 -0.85 3.81 4.79
C LEU A 187 -0.57 2.67 5.78
N THR A 188 0.65 2.60 6.30
CA THR A 188 1.06 1.55 7.23
C THR A 188 2.20 1.98 8.15
N ARG A 189 2.24 1.44 9.37
CA ARG A 189 3.41 1.54 10.26
C ARG A 189 4.41 0.40 10.07
N MET A 190 4.03 -0.64 9.32
CA MET A 190 4.80 -1.86 9.15
C MET A 190 5.74 -1.76 7.94
N PRO A 191 6.87 -2.49 7.95
CA PRO A 191 7.73 -2.61 6.78
C PRO A 191 6.96 -3.13 5.56
N ILE A 192 7.12 -2.46 4.43
CA ILE A 192 6.53 -2.85 3.14
C ILE A 192 7.53 -3.71 2.39
N GLU A 193 7.11 -4.92 2.00
CA GLU A 193 7.93 -5.89 1.28
C GLU A 193 7.63 -5.91 -0.23
N ASP A 194 6.36 -5.78 -0.61
CA ASP A 194 5.92 -5.77 -2.01
C ASP A 194 4.74 -4.81 -2.21
N VAL A 195 4.62 -4.26 -3.42
CA VAL A 195 3.54 -3.35 -3.82
C VAL A 195 3.11 -3.69 -5.23
N GLN A 196 1.81 -3.89 -5.46
CA GLN A 196 1.26 -4.13 -6.79
C GLN A 196 0.00 -3.31 -6.99
N ILE A 197 -0.22 -2.87 -8.22
CA ILE A 197 -1.41 -2.14 -8.64
C ILE A 197 -2.09 -2.98 -9.71
N HIS A 198 -3.37 -3.27 -9.49
CA HIS A 198 -4.17 -4.15 -10.33
C HIS A 198 -5.33 -3.35 -10.90
N PRO A 199 -5.34 -3.07 -12.21
CA PRO A 199 -6.54 -2.55 -12.87
C PRO A 199 -7.71 -3.50 -12.66
N LEU A 200 -8.89 -2.96 -12.41
CA LEU A 200 -10.13 -3.74 -12.34
C LEU A 200 -10.95 -3.53 -13.63
N PRO A 201 -11.79 -4.50 -14.02
CA PRO A 201 -12.70 -4.34 -15.16
C PRO A 201 -13.61 -3.14 -14.96
N TYR A 202 -13.82 -2.35 -16.00
CA TYR A 202 -14.74 -1.22 -16.00
C TYR A 202 -15.30 -1.01 -17.41
N THR A 203 -16.51 -0.46 -17.49
CA THR A 203 -17.12 0.01 -18.73
C THR A 203 -16.49 1.36 -19.08
N PRO A 204 -15.88 1.54 -20.28
CA PRO A 204 -15.32 2.82 -20.70
C PRO A 204 -16.38 3.94 -20.79
N ALA A 205 -15.96 5.17 -20.56
CA ALA A 205 -16.84 6.33 -20.59
C ALA A 205 -17.34 6.61 -22.02
N THR A 206 -18.56 7.15 -22.13
CA THR A 206 -19.17 7.63 -23.37
C THR A 206 -19.77 9.02 -23.15
N GLU A 207 -20.28 9.66 -24.20
CA GLU A 207 -20.99 10.94 -24.09
C GLU A 207 -22.20 10.88 -23.14
N SER A 208 -22.85 9.72 -23.02
CA SER A 208 -24.05 9.51 -22.20
C SER A 208 -23.78 8.83 -20.86
N LEU A 209 -22.55 8.35 -20.63
CA LEU A 209 -22.17 7.60 -19.44
C LEU A 209 -20.76 7.99 -18.99
N THR A 210 -20.68 8.78 -17.93
CA THR A 210 -19.41 9.08 -17.28
C THR A 210 -19.02 7.95 -16.32
N THR A 211 -17.97 7.22 -16.67
CA THR A 211 -17.35 6.20 -15.81
C THR A 211 -15.87 6.51 -15.61
N TYR A 212 -15.29 5.84 -14.63
CA TYR A 212 -13.91 6.04 -14.22
C TYR A 212 -13.21 4.69 -14.09
N PRO A 213 -11.95 4.56 -14.56
CA PRO A 213 -11.15 3.37 -14.31
C PRO A 213 -11.00 3.08 -12.82
N ARG A 214 -11.14 1.81 -12.45
CA ARG A 214 -10.99 1.33 -11.07
C ARG A 214 -9.78 0.42 -10.95
N GLY A 215 -9.28 0.27 -9.73
CA GLY A 215 -8.09 -0.50 -9.45
C GLY A 215 -7.93 -0.83 -7.98
N ALA A 216 -7.19 -1.90 -7.71
CA ALA A 216 -6.80 -2.30 -6.37
C ALA A 216 -5.29 -2.12 -6.19
N ILE A 217 -4.87 -1.46 -5.11
CA ILE A 217 -3.48 -1.50 -4.66
C ILE A 217 -3.34 -2.57 -3.58
N SER A 218 -2.43 -3.52 -3.80
CA SER A 218 -2.07 -4.53 -2.81
C SER A 218 -0.66 -4.31 -2.30
N VAL A 219 -0.49 -4.28 -0.98
CA VAL A 219 0.79 -4.16 -0.31
C VAL A 219 1.02 -5.39 0.55
N VAL A 220 2.18 -6.03 0.43
CA VAL A 220 2.61 -7.05 1.39
C VAL A 220 3.42 -6.36 2.47
N VAL A 221 2.99 -6.52 3.72
CA VAL A 221 3.64 -5.96 4.90
C VAL A 221 4.13 -7.07 5.81
N GLN A 222 5.19 -6.78 6.56
CA GLN A 222 5.69 -7.67 7.59
C GLN A 222 5.06 -7.34 8.94
N CYS A 223 4.20 -8.23 9.45
CA CYS A 223 3.55 -8.06 10.75
C CYS A 223 4.53 -8.18 11.91
N THR A 224 4.13 -7.71 13.10
CA THR A 224 4.96 -7.77 14.32
C THR A 224 5.28 -9.19 14.79
N ASN A 225 4.46 -10.18 14.41
CA ASN A 225 4.74 -11.61 14.63
C ASN A 225 5.69 -12.22 13.59
N GLY A 226 6.26 -11.42 12.69
CA GLY A 226 7.21 -11.90 11.68
C GLY A 226 6.57 -12.63 10.50
N ARG A 227 5.25 -12.58 10.33
CA ARG A 227 4.56 -13.18 9.18
C ARG A 227 4.12 -12.12 8.16
N PRO A 228 4.16 -12.43 6.87
CA PRO A 228 3.64 -11.52 5.85
C PRO A 228 2.12 -11.47 5.91
N LEU A 229 1.58 -10.29 5.61
CA LEU A 229 0.16 -10.04 5.43
C LEU A 229 -0.02 -9.20 4.16
N ARG A 230 -0.94 -9.60 3.29
CA ARG A 230 -1.37 -8.77 2.16
C ARG A 230 -2.49 -7.84 2.61
N PHE A 231 -2.35 -6.56 2.33
CA PHE A 231 -3.39 -5.56 2.55
C PHE A 231 -3.77 -4.89 1.23
N VAL A 232 -5.06 -4.85 0.94
CA VAL A 232 -5.59 -4.37 -0.34
C VAL A 232 -6.54 -3.20 -0.10
N SER A 233 -6.31 -2.08 -0.80
CA SER A 233 -7.25 -0.96 -0.90
C SER A 233 -7.89 -0.93 -2.28
N THR A 234 -9.21 -0.80 -2.35
CA THR A 234 -9.96 -0.70 -3.62
C THR A 234 -11.14 0.27 -3.50
N HIS A 235 -11.66 0.70 -4.65
CA HIS A 235 -12.89 1.50 -4.77
C HIS A 235 -13.63 1.04 -6.03
N PHE A 236 -14.83 0.50 -5.87
CA PHE A 236 -15.65 -0.05 -6.97
C PHE A 236 -16.46 1.01 -7.70
N GLN A 237 -16.96 0.66 -8.87
CA GLN A 237 -17.75 1.55 -9.70
C GLN A 237 -19.07 1.99 -9.04
N HIS A 238 -19.30 3.29 -8.97
CA HIS A 238 -20.52 3.84 -8.35
C HIS A 238 -21.80 3.68 -9.20
N ASN A 239 -21.73 3.81 -10.53
CA ASN A 239 -22.91 3.99 -11.38
C ASN A 239 -23.15 2.89 -12.44
N VAL A 240 -22.33 1.85 -12.50
CA VAL A 240 -22.53 0.70 -13.40
C VAL A 240 -22.60 -0.60 -12.58
N PRO A 241 -23.80 -1.15 -12.33
CA PRO A 241 -23.95 -2.35 -11.52
C PRO A 241 -23.18 -3.58 -12.03
N GLY A 242 -23.16 -3.78 -13.36
CA GLY A 242 -22.42 -4.88 -13.99
C GLY A 242 -20.91 -4.80 -13.77
N ASP A 243 -20.35 -3.59 -13.72
CA ASP A 243 -18.93 -3.40 -13.41
C ASP A 243 -18.64 -3.85 -11.98
N ARG A 244 -19.48 -3.51 -11.00
CA ARG A 244 -19.27 -3.94 -9.61
C ARG A 244 -19.25 -5.46 -9.44
N VAL A 245 -20.07 -6.17 -10.20
CA VAL A 245 -20.05 -7.64 -10.26
C VAL A 245 -18.71 -8.11 -10.82
N ALA A 246 -18.28 -7.60 -11.98
CA ALA A 246 -17.01 -7.97 -12.60
C ALA A 246 -15.78 -7.62 -11.73
N GLU A 247 -15.83 -6.50 -11.01
CA GLU A 247 -14.82 -6.06 -10.04
C GLU A 247 -14.74 -7.01 -8.84
N ALA A 248 -15.87 -7.41 -8.25
CA ALA A 248 -15.91 -8.39 -7.17
C ALA A 248 -15.31 -9.74 -7.58
N GLU A 249 -15.66 -10.21 -8.79
CA GLU A 249 -15.08 -11.44 -9.32
C GLU A 249 -13.56 -11.30 -9.57
N ALA A 250 -13.11 -10.14 -10.09
CA ALA A 250 -11.70 -9.88 -10.32
C ALA A 250 -10.91 -9.90 -9.01
N ILE A 251 -11.43 -9.29 -7.94
CA ILE A 251 -10.85 -9.37 -6.59
C ILE A 251 -10.73 -10.81 -6.11
N ASN A 252 -11.76 -11.64 -6.31
CA ASN A 252 -11.70 -13.06 -5.97
C ASN A 252 -10.66 -13.83 -6.80
N ARG A 253 -10.53 -13.54 -8.10
CA ARG A 253 -9.51 -14.16 -8.95
C ARG A 253 -8.09 -13.77 -8.51
N LEU A 254 -7.87 -12.51 -8.18
CA LEU A 254 -6.57 -11.97 -7.80
C LEU A 254 -6.12 -12.42 -6.40
N PHE A 255 -7.04 -12.43 -5.44
CA PHE A 255 -6.68 -12.54 -4.02
C PHE A 255 -7.49 -13.57 -3.24
N GLY A 256 -8.44 -14.27 -3.86
CA GLY A 256 -9.38 -15.18 -3.20
C GLY A 256 -8.99 -16.67 -3.21
N THR A 257 -7.87 -17.03 -3.86
CA THR A 257 -7.50 -18.44 -4.12
C THR A 257 -6.17 -18.87 -3.50
N ASP A 258 -5.25 -17.94 -3.21
CA ASP A 258 -3.96 -18.27 -2.58
C ASP A 258 -4.07 -18.42 -1.05
N ASN A 259 -2.97 -18.83 -0.41
CA ASN A 259 -2.90 -19.04 1.05
C ASN A 259 -2.31 -17.84 1.82
N VAL A 260 -2.07 -16.71 1.15
CA VAL A 260 -1.50 -15.52 1.82
C VAL A 260 -2.59 -14.90 2.69
N PRO A 261 -2.39 -14.73 4.01
CA PRO A 261 -3.33 -13.98 4.84
C PRO A 261 -3.56 -12.61 4.22
N THR A 262 -4.83 -12.29 3.95
CA THR A 262 -5.17 -11.08 3.20
C THR A 262 -6.32 -10.34 3.87
N VAL A 263 -6.17 -9.03 4.01
CA VAL A 263 -7.23 -8.10 4.37
C VAL A 263 -7.51 -7.20 3.17
N LEU A 264 -8.77 -7.15 2.75
CA LEU A 264 -9.28 -6.29 1.70
C LEU A 264 -10.14 -5.21 2.34
N ALA A 265 -9.90 -3.95 2.03
CA ALA A 265 -10.69 -2.84 2.54
C ALA A 265 -10.99 -1.84 1.43
N GLY A 266 -12.20 -1.29 1.43
CA GLY A 266 -12.57 -0.31 0.42
C GLY A 266 -14.04 0.06 0.42
N ASP A 267 -14.34 1.07 -0.38
CA ASP A 267 -15.69 1.42 -0.79
C ASP A 267 -16.11 0.52 -1.97
N MET A 268 -17.04 -0.40 -1.71
CA MET A 268 -17.54 -1.35 -2.70
C MET A 268 -18.75 -0.79 -3.48
N ASN A 269 -19.23 0.42 -3.15
CA ASN A 269 -20.43 1.04 -3.73
C ASN A 269 -21.64 0.08 -3.78
N SER A 270 -21.70 -0.86 -2.83
CA SER A 270 -22.62 -1.99 -2.83
C SER A 270 -23.13 -2.27 -1.42
N VAL A 271 -24.44 -2.41 -1.28
CA VAL A 271 -25.09 -2.64 0.03
C VAL A 271 -25.03 -4.12 0.42
N PRO A 272 -25.22 -4.46 1.71
CA PRO A 272 -25.25 -5.86 2.15
C PRO A 272 -26.35 -6.65 1.42
N GLY A 273 -26.05 -7.90 1.06
CA GLY A 273 -26.97 -8.76 0.30
C GLY A 273 -27.11 -8.41 -1.18
N SER A 274 -26.34 -7.44 -1.68
CA SER A 274 -26.21 -7.25 -3.13
C SER A 274 -25.21 -8.25 -3.73
N GLU A 275 -25.40 -8.57 -5.01
CA GLU A 275 -24.60 -9.56 -5.74
C GLU A 275 -23.07 -9.37 -5.62
N PRO A 276 -22.48 -8.17 -5.76
CA PRO A 276 -21.03 -7.99 -5.55
C PRO A 276 -20.56 -8.41 -4.15
N ILE A 277 -21.35 -8.14 -3.12
CA ILE A 277 -21.03 -8.48 -1.74
C ILE A 277 -21.18 -9.99 -1.49
N GLU A 278 -22.17 -10.64 -2.10
CA GLU A 278 -22.32 -12.11 -2.06
C GLU A 278 -21.15 -12.81 -2.78
N ILE A 279 -20.72 -12.29 -3.93
CA ILE A 279 -19.56 -12.78 -4.66
C ILE A 279 -18.31 -12.74 -3.78
N LEU A 280 -18.06 -11.62 -3.10
CA LEU A 280 -16.96 -11.54 -2.12
C LEU A 280 -17.19 -12.50 -0.94
N GLY A 281 -18.42 -12.61 -0.42
CA GLY A 281 -18.77 -13.52 0.69
C GLY A 281 -18.40 -15.00 0.43
N ASN A 282 -18.32 -15.43 -0.83
CA ASN A 282 -17.93 -16.80 -1.18
C ASN A 282 -16.45 -17.13 -0.87
N ARG A 283 -15.57 -16.13 -0.70
CA ARG A 283 -14.12 -16.33 -0.50
C ARG A 283 -13.57 -15.62 0.74
N TRP A 284 -14.34 -14.70 1.32
CA TRP A 284 -13.89 -13.80 2.36
C TRP A 284 -14.86 -13.79 3.54
N ASN A 285 -14.32 -13.60 4.74
CA ASN A 285 -15.11 -13.24 5.90
C ASN A 285 -15.31 -11.71 5.89
N ASN A 286 -16.52 -11.26 6.23
CA ASN A 286 -16.80 -9.84 6.44
C ASN A 286 -16.53 -9.46 7.90
N ALA A 287 -15.71 -8.43 8.14
CA ALA A 287 -15.44 -7.94 9.49
C ALA A 287 -16.58 -7.08 10.05
N ILE A 288 -17.49 -6.56 9.22
CA ILE A 288 -18.64 -5.77 9.69
C ILE A 288 -19.90 -6.64 9.66
N ASP A 289 -20.15 -7.35 10.77
CA ASP A 289 -21.29 -8.28 10.85
C ASP A 289 -22.55 -7.68 11.52
N LEU A 290 -22.44 -6.49 12.14
CA LEU A 290 -23.60 -5.84 12.77
C LEU A 290 -24.56 -5.26 11.71
N ALA A 291 -25.83 -5.64 11.80
CA ALA A 291 -26.89 -5.32 10.82
C ALA A 291 -27.06 -3.81 10.55
N ALA A 292 -26.85 -2.94 11.55
CA ALA A 292 -26.96 -1.49 11.42
C ALA A 292 -25.58 -0.82 11.54
N SER A 293 -24.76 -0.94 10.49
CA SER A 293 -23.44 -0.27 10.40
C SER A 293 -23.29 0.59 9.13
N PRO A 294 -24.22 1.54 8.88
CA PRO A 294 -24.13 2.42 7.72
C PRO A 294 -22.92 3.36 7.80
N THR A 295 -22.31 3.61 6.65
CA THR A 295 -21.07 4.40 6.50
C THR A 295 -21.29 5.64 5.65
N ALA A 296 -22.31 5.66 4.79
CA ALA A 296 -22.63 6.78 3.91
C ALA A 296 -24.14 7.08 3.87
N PRO A 297 -24.54 8.36 3.70
CA PRO A 297 -23.72 9.56 3.88
C PRO A 297 -23.39 9.81 5.36
N ALA A 298 -22.24 10.40 5.68
CA ALA A 298 -21.71 10.41 7.05
C ALA A 298 -22.55 11.19 8.07
N LYS A 299 -23.29 12.23 7.66
CA LYS A 299 -24.18 13.02 8.54
C LYS A 299 -25.45 12.28 8.94
N LYS A 300 -26.05 11.51 8.02
CA LYS A 300 -27.28 10.73 8.25
C LYS A 300 -27.13 9.37 7.55
N PRO A 301 -26.33 8.46 8.14
CA PRO A 301 -25.94 7.26 7.44
C PRO A 301 -27.12 6.32 7.21
N THR A 302 -27.31 5.89 5.95
CA THR A 302 -28.39 4.99 5.53
C THR A 302 -27.87 3.75 4.83
N SER A 303 -26.67 3.80 4.27
CA SER A 303 -26.08 2.74 3.45
C SER A 303 -24.75 2.29 4.03
N ARG A 304 -24.52 0.98 4.08
CA ARG A 304 -23.19 0.41 4.33
C ARG A 304 -22.57 0.06 2.99
N ILE A 305 -21.55 0.80 2.57
CA ILE A 305 -20.84 0.58 1.30
C ILE A 305 -19.32 0.45 1.49
N ASP A 306 -18.80 0.83 2.65
CA ASP A 306 -17.40 0.63 3.02
C ASP A 306 -17.25 -0.66 3.85
N TYR A 307 -16.29 -1.50 3.48
CA TYR A 307 -16.10 -2.82 4.06
C TYR A 307 -14.65 -3.10 4.43
N ILE A 308 -14.47 -3.98 5.41
CA ILE A 308 -13.22 -4.70 5.66
C ILE A 308 -13.54 -6.19 5.57
N PHE A 309 -12.96 -6.85 4.58
CA PHE A 309 -13.00 -8.29 4.36
C PHE A 309 -11.65 -8.91 4.72
N TYR A 310 -11.66 -10.17 5.16
CA TYR A 310 -10.43 -10.88 5.49
C TYR A 310 -10.51 -12.38 5.19
N ARG A 311 -9.35 -12.97 4.88
CA ARG A 311 -9.20 -14.41 4.66
C ARG A 311 -7.80 -14.90 5.02
N GLY A 312 -7.65 -16.22 5.05
CA GLY A 312 -6.40 -16.90 5.37
C GLY A 312 -6.23 -17.15 6.87
N GLY A 313 -5.28 -18.03 7.19
CA GLY A 313 -5.01 -18.44 8.56
C GLY A 313 -4.41 -17.31 9.41
N GLY A 314 -4.70 -17.34 10.71
CA GLY A 314 -4.02 -16.50 11.70
C GLY A 314 -4.55 -15.07 11.85
N LEU A 315 -5.68 -14.73 11.23
CA LEU A 315 -6.45 -13.52 11.49
C LEU A 315 -7.73 -13.88 12.24
N LYS A 316 -7.87 -13.43 13.49
CA LYS A 316 -9.11 -13.56 14.26
C LYS A 316 -9.67 -12.17 14.54
N MET A 317 -10.76 -11.79 13.90
CA MET A 317 -11.44 -10.54 14.21
C MET A 317 -11.94 -10.56 15.67
N VAL A 318 -11.68 -9.48 16.41
CA VAL A 318 -12.10 -9.31 17.81
C VAL A 318 -12.92 -8.05 18.07
N GLU A 319 -12.80 -7.05 17.21
CA GLU A 319 -13.59 -5.82 17.28
C GLU A 319 -13.85 -5.33 15.85
N SER A 320 -15.03 -4.77 15.62
CA SER A 320 -15.35 -4.04 14.40
C SER A 320 -16.38 -2.98 14.70
N ARG A 321 -16.20 -1.78 14.14
CA ARG A 321 -17.13 -0.67 14.31
C ARG A 321 -16.98 0.37 13.22
N VAL A 322 -18.07 1.08 12.95
CA VAL A 322 -18.04 2.36 12.24
C VAL A 322 -17.61 3.45 13.22
N VAL A 323 -16.66 4.29 12.84
CA VAL A 323 -16.24 5.45 13.63
C VAL A 323 -17.29 6.54 13.45
N ASP A 324 -17.80 7.09 14.56
CA ASP A 324 -18.77 8.19 14.54
C ASP A 324 -18.08 9.52 14.20
N GLU A 325 -17.69 9.66 12.93
CA GLU A 325 -17.09 10.85 12.34
C GLU A 325 -17.97 11.28 11.18
N SER A 326 -18.50 12.50 11.22
CA SER A 326 -19.53 12.97 10.27
C SER A 326 -19.17 14.26 9.54
N MET A 327 -17.97 14.81 9.77
CA MET A 327 -17.56 16.11 9.25
C MET A 327 -16.38 16.01 8.30
N ALA A 328 -15.40 15.17 8.58
CA ALA A 328 -14.14 15.12 7.85
C ALA A 328 -14.24 14.59 6.42
N SER A 329 -15.23 13.75 6.15
CA SER A 329 -15.57 13.17 4.84
C SER A 329 -17.08 12.95 4.77
N ASP A 330 -17.62 12.73 3.58
CA ASP A 330 -18.99 12.26 3.36
C ASP A 330 -19.17 10.76 3.64
N HIS A 331 -18.07 10.04 3.90
CA HIS A 331 -18.05 8.67 4.42
C HIS A 331 -17.59 8.61 5.88
N ARG A 332 -18.09 7.64 6.63
CA ARG A 332 -17.60 7.29 7.97
C ARG A 332 -16.51 6.22 7.87
N PRO A 333 -15.38 6.36 8.60
CA PRO A 333 -14.36 5.32 8.63
C PRO A 333 -14.89 4.02 9.24
N VAL A 334 -14.41 2.89 8.74
CA VAL A 334 -14.62 1.57 9.36
C VAL A 334 -13.32 1.12 10.01
N LEU A 335 -13.39 0.71 11.27
CA LEU A 335 -12.27 0.13 12.00
C LEU A 335 -12.56 -1.34 12.31
N ALA A 336 -11.58 -2.21 12.03
CA ALA A 336 -11.55 -3.59 12.50
C ALA A 336 -10.26 -3.87 13.26
N VAL A 337 -10.35 -4.71 14.29
CA VAL A 337 -9.20 -5.18 15.08
C VAL A 337 -9.14 -6.68 15.01
N PHE A 338 -7.95 -7.19 14.67
CA PHE A 338 -7.66 -8.60 14.58
C PHE A 338 -6.63 -9.00 15.63
N LYS A 339 -6.82 -10.16 16.26
CA LYS A 339 -5.72 -10.89 16.89
C LYS A 339 -4.96 -11.64 15.81
N LEU A 340 -3.65 -11.48 15.81
CA LEU A 340 -2.73 -12.28 15.02
C LEU A 340 -2.41 -13.54 15.80
N ALA A 341 -2.65 -14.72 15.20
CA ALA A 341 -2.11 -15.95 15.75
C ALA A 341 -0.58 -15.91 15.68
N ASN A 342 0.09 -16.51 16.67
CA ASN A 342 1.54 -16.68 16.65
C ASN A 342 2.00 -17.53 15.46
#